data_AF-A0A7D4QHA2-F1
#
_entry.id   AF-A0A7D4QHA2-F1
#
_cell.length_a   1.000
_cell.length_b   1.000
_cell.length_c   1.000
_cell.angle_alpha   90.00
_cell.angle_beta   90.00
_cell.angle_gamma   90.00
#
_symmetry.space_group_name_H-M   'P 1'
#
loop_
_entity.id
_entity.type
_entity.pdbx_description
1 polymer ?
#
loop_
_entity_poly.entity_id
_entity_poly.type
_entity_poly.pdbx_seq_one_letter_code
_entity_poly.pdbx_strand_id
1 'polypeptide(L)' 'MNLPRLTSSRARRLFADRDETGAATAEYAIATMAAVAFAGLLVVIMRSDEVRTILTDLVRRALTVQ' A
#
# COMPACT_ATOMS: atom_id res chain seq x y z
N MET A 1 -25.98 26.97 -10.60
CA MET A 1 -24.80 26.68 -11.43
C MET A 1 -25.18 25.58 -12.42
N ASN A 2 -25.25 25.89 -13.72
CA ASN A 2 -25.63 24.91 -14.75
C ASN A 2 -24.34 24.18 -15.20
N LEU A 3 -24.24 22.89 -14.92
CA LEU A 3 -23.10 22.08 -15.38
C LEU A 3 -23.30 21.74 -16.87
N PRO A 4 -22.31 22.03 -17.73
CA PRO A 4 -22.42 21.73 -19.15
C PRO A 4 -22.57 20.22 -19.38
N ARG A 5 -23.42 19.84 -20.34
CA ARG A 5 -23.60 18.42 -20.70
C ARG A 5 -22.33 17.87 -21.33
N LEU A 6 -21.76 16.83 -20.71
CA LEU A 6 -20.62 16.10 -21.24
C LEU A 6 -21.09 15.21 -22.39
N THR A 7 -20.72 15.57 -23.62
CA THR A 7 -20.86 14.67 -24.77
C THR A 7 -19.69 13.68 -24.78
N SER A 8 -19.89 12.48 -25.34
CA SER A 8 -18.84 11.45 -25.43
C SER A 8 -17.57 11.95 -26.12
N SER A 9 -17.71 12.80 -27.14
CA SER A 9 -16.60 13.44 -27.85
C SER A 9 -15.84 14.49 -27.04
N ARG A 10 -16.49 15.15 -26.08
CA ARG A 10 -15.83 16.06 -25.13
C ARG A 10 -15.17 15.30 -23.99
N ALA A 11 -15.83 14.28 -23.46
CA ALA A 11 -15.26 13.39 -22.45
C ALA A 11 -13.97 12.74 -22.97
N ARG A 12 -13.98 12.18 -24.19
CA ARG A 12 -12.79 11.53 -24.76
C ARG A 12 -11.61 12.48 -24.94
N ARG A 13 -11.84 13.75 -25.34
CA ARG A 13 -10.77 14.76 -25.41
C ARG A 13 -10.21 15.13 -24.04
N LEU A 14 -11.09 15.31 -23.05
CA LEU A 14 -10.66 15.61 -21.68
C LEU A 14 -9.81 14.49 -21.08
N PHE A 15 -10.12 13.22 -21.38
CA PHE A 15 -9.31 12.08 -20.94
C PHE A 15 -8.09 11.82 -21.82
N ALA A 16 -8.09 12.22 -23.09
CA ALA A 16 -6.94 12.12 -23.98
C ALA A 16 -5.87 13.20 -23.69
N ASP A 17 -6.29 14.38 -23.22
CA ASP A 17 -5.39 15.47 -22.80
C ASP A 17 -5.01 15.39 -21.30
N ARG A 18 -5.50 14.38 -20.57
CA ARG A 18 -5.13 14.19 -19.16
C ARG A 18 -3.73 13.60 -19.09
N ASP A 19 -2.85 14.34 -18.44
CA ASP A 19 -1.47 13.95 -18.17
C ASP A 19 -1.41 12.64 -17.37
N GLU A 20 -0.54 11.71 -17.79
CA GLU A 20 -0.36 10.38 -17.18
C GLU A 20 0.14 10.47 -15.73
N THR A 21 0.55 11.67 -15.29
CA THR A 21 0.99 11.98 -13.93
C THR A 21 0.00 11.50 -12.85
N GLY A 22 -1.31 11.61 -13.13
CA GLY A 22 -2.35 11.13 -12.21
C GLY A 22 -2.43 9.61 -12.13
N ALA A 23 -2.19 8.92 -13.25
CA ALA A 23 -2.14 7.46 -13.31
C ALA A 23 -0.91 6.92 -12.57
N ALA A 24 0.26 7.54 -12.75
CA ALA A 24 1.47 7.18 -12.01
C ALA A 24 1.27 7.29 -10.48
N THR A 25 0.68 8.37 -10.00
CA THR A 25 0.41 8.55 -8.56
C THR A 25 -0.56 7.49 -8.02
N ALA A 26 -1.60 7.12 -8.80
CA ALA A 26 -2.53 6.06 -8.44
C ALA A 26 -1.86 4.68 -8.41
N GLU A 27 -0.95 4.40 -9.34
CA GLU A 27 -0.18 3.15 -9.38
C GLU A 27 0.70 3.01 -8.14
N TYR A 28 1.45 4.06 -7.77
CA TYR A 28 2.25 4.05 -6.54
C TYR A 28 1.38 3.84 -5.30
N ALA A 29 0.20 4.46 -5.24
CA ALA A 29 -0.73 4.25 -4.14
C ALA A 29 -1.19 2.79 -4.06
N ILE A 30 -1.56 2.18 -5.19
CA ILE A 30 -2.00 0.77 -5.23
C ILE A 30 -0.84 -0.17 -4.85
N ALA A 31 0.36 0.04 -5.39
CA ALA A 31 1.54 -0.75 -5.06
C ALA A 31 1.88 -0.66 -3.57
N THR A 32 1.79 0.54 -2.99
CA THR A 32 1.98 0.75 -1.54
C THR A 32 0.92 0.02 -0.73
N MET A 33 -0.36 0.14 -1.10
CA MET A 33 -1.44 -0.55 -0.40
C MET A 33 -1.31 -2.07 -0.47
N ALA A 34 -0.86 -2.62 -1.61
CA ALA A 34 -0.58 -4.04 -1.75
C ALA A 34 0.55 -4.49 -0.82
N ALA A 35 1.65 -3.73 -0.75
CA ALA A 35 2.75 -4.00 0.17
C ALA A 35 2.31 -3.90 1.64
N VAL A 36 1.49 -2.91 2.00
CA VAL A 36 0.94 -2.73 3.34
C VAL A 36 0.02 -3.90 3.73
N ALA A 37 -0.82 -4.39 2.82
CA ALA A 37 -1.67 -5.55 3.06
C ALA A 37 -0.83 -6.81 3.33
N PHE A 38 0.24 -7.03 2.56
CA PHE A 38 1.18 -8.12 2.79
C PHE A 38 1.92 -7.98 4.13
N ALA A 39 2.37 -6.78 4.49
CA ALA A 39 2.94 -6.52 5.81
C ALA A 39 1.94 -6.78 6.94
N GLY A 40 0.64 -6.52 6.72
CA GLY A 40 -0.43 -6.87 7.65
C GLY A 40 -0.47 -8.37 7.97
N LEU A 41 -0.28 -9.24 6.96
CA LEU A 41 -0.17 -10.68 7.18
C LEU A 41 1.04 -11.03 8.06
N LEU A 42 2.20 -10.42 7.80
CA LEU A 42 3.40 -10.61 8.63
C LEU A 42 3.16 -10.17 10.08
N VAL A 43 2.45 -9.06 10.31
CA VAL A 43 2.06 -8.61 11.66
C VAL A 43 1.20 -9.66 12.36
N VAL A 44 0.24 -10.26 11.66
CA VAL A 44 -0.58 -11.34 12.23
C VAL A 44 0.28 -12.56 12.59
N ILE A 45 1.20 -12.96 11.71
CA ILE A 45 2.13 -14.07 11.97
C ILE A 45 3.01 -13.78 13.20
N MET A 46 3.56 -12.56 13.29
CA MET A 46 4.39 -12.13 14.43
C MET A 46 3.63 -12.05 15.75
N ARG A 47 2.30 -11.93 15.70
CA ARG A 47 1.46 -11.91 16.91
C ARG A 47 1.26 -13.29 17.51
N SER A 48 1.57 -14.37 16.79
CA SER A 48 1.46 -15.74 17.31
C SER A 48 2.43 -15.99 18.47
N ASP A 49 2.03 -16.83 19.42
CA ASP A 49 2.80 -17.10 20.65
C ASP A 49 4.13 -17.81 20.37
N GLU A 50 4.14 -18.72 19.40
CA GLU A 50 5.35 -19.42 18.95
C GLU A 50 6.38 -18.44 18.40
N VAL A 51 5.97 -17.58 17.44
CA VAL A 51 6.88 -16.60 16.82
C VAL A 51 7.35 -15.57 17.84
N ARG A 52 6.46 -15.08 18.72
CA ARG A 52 6.82 -14.16 19.79
C ARG A 52 7.88 -14.74 20.73
N THR A 53 7.74 -16.02 21.08
CA THR A 53 8.70 -16.72 21.94
C THR A 53 10.07 -16.79 21.27
N ILE A 54 10.11 -17.25 20.02
CA ILE A 54 11.36 -17.35 19.23
C ILE A 54 12.06 -15.98 19.15
N LEU A 55 11.32 -14.92 18.80
CA LEU A 55 11.89 -13.58 18.68
C LEU A 55 12.38 -13.04 20.02
N THR A 56 11.64 -13.27 21.11
CA THR A 56 12.03 -12.81 22.45
C THR A 56 13.28 -13.53 22.93
N ASP A 57 13.39 -14.84 22.69
CA ASP A 57 14.57 -15.62 23.02
C ASP A 57 15.79 -15.19 22.21
N LEU A 58 15.61 -14.90 20.92
CA LEU A 58 16.67 -14.37 20.07
C LEU A 58 17.21 -13.04 20.63
N VAL A 59 16.32 -12.12 21.02
CA VAL A 59 16.71 -10.83 21.60
C VAL A 59 17.41 -11.04 22.95
N ARG A 60 16.88 -11.92 23.83
CA ARG A 60 17.52 -12.23 25.12
C ARG A 60 18.93 -12.79 24.95
N ARG A 61 19.14 -13.68 23.99
CA ARG A 61 20.47 -14.23 23.65
C ARG A 61 21.40 -13.14 23.14
N ALA A 62 20.93 -12.26 22.27
CA ALA A 62 21.72 -11.15 21.74
C ALA A 62 22.11 -10.11 22.80
N LEU A 63 21.26 -9.91 23.82
CA LEU A 63 21.50 -8.96 24.91
C LEU A 63 22.23 -9.56 26.11
N THR A 64 22.38 -10.88 26.17
CA THR A 64 23.18 -11.53 27.21
C THR A 64 24.64 -11.45 26.77
N VAL A 65 25.32 -10.41 27.22
CA VAL A 65 26.78 -10.35 27.16
C VAL A 65 27.32 -11.27 28.25
N GLN A 66 27.96 -12.36 27.85
CA GLN A 66 28.86 -13.09 28.75
C GLN A 66 30.11 -12.27 28.99
#